data_AF-K2GKT0-F1
#
_entry.id   AF-K2GKT0-F1
#
_cell.length_a   1.000
_cell.length_b   1.000
_cell.length_c   1.000
_cell.angle_alpha   90.00
_cell.angle_beta   90.00
_cell.angle_gamma   90.00
#
_symmetry.space_group_name_H-M   'P 1'
#
loop_
_entity.id
_entity.type
_entity.pdbx_description
1 polymer ?
#
loop_
_entity_poly.entity_id
_entity_poly.type
_entity_poly.pdbx_seq_one_letter_code
_entity_poly.pdbx_strand_id
1 'polypeptide(L)'
;MKRYASGAQSWARAIAKPVAGTVRIALGGVDQPSGWSVDTTTGVVSFGAAPGAGVAITAGFEFDVPVRFDTDALDVTLDLERLGSITSIPLLEIRR
;
A
#
# COMPACT_ATOMS: atom_id res chain seq x y z
N MET A 1 4.10 -7.14 -2.51
CA MET A 1 5.25 -6.22 -2.30
C MET A 1 5.39 -5.26 -3.49
N LYS A 2 5.92 -4.05 -3.30
CA LYS A 2 6.22 -3.11 -4.39
C LYS A 2 7.74 -2.98 -4.55
N ARG A 3 8.25 -3.20 -5.75
CA ARG A 3 9.66 -2.97 -6.08
C ARG A 3 9.81 -1.62 -6.76
N TYR A 4 10.69 -0.80 -6.22
CA TYR A 4 11.11 0.47 -6.80
C TYR A 4 12.51 0.29 -7.37
N ALA A 5 12.77 0.89 -8.52
CA ALA A 5 14.09 0.87 -9.16
C ALA A 5 14.53 2.30 -9.44
N SER A 6 15.80 2.59 -9.19
CA SER A 6 16.46 3.85 -9.53
C SER A 6 17.87 3.53 -10.03
N GLY A 7 18.09 3.68 -11.34
CA GLY A 7 19.30 3.20 -11.99
C GLY A 7 19.53 1.71 -11.74
N ALA A 8 20.72 1.36 -11.25
CA ALA A 8 21.08 -0.01 -10.90
C ALA A 8 20.57 -0.46 -9.50
N GLN A 9 20.00 0.45 -8.72
CA GLN A 9 19.51 0.15 -7.37
C GLN A 9 18.05 -0.28 -7.40
N SER A 10 17.71 -1.26 -6.56
CA SER A 10 16.33 -1.65 -6.34
C SER A 10 16.01 -1.76 -4.86
N TRP A 11 14.79 -1.38 -4.49
CA TRP A 11 14.29 -1.45 -3.13
C TRP A 11 12.92 -2.14 -3.13
N ALA A 12 12.76 -3.12 -2.24
CA ALA A 12 11.51 -3.86 -2.10
C ALA A 12 10.79 -3.43 -0.82
N ARG A 13 9.52 -3.03 -0.99
CA ARG A 13 8.58 -2.68 0.07
C ARG A 13 7.60 -3.80 0.31
N ALA A 14 7.54 -4.34 1.53
CA ALA A 14 6.42 -5.16 1.96
C ALA A 14 5.16 -4.29 2.04
N ILE A 15 4.03 -4.79 1.53
CA ILE A 15 2.76 -4.05 1.49
C ILE A 15 1.79 -4.80 2.39
N ALA A 16 1.50 -4.23 3.57
CA ALA A 16 0.64 -4.84 4.57
C ALA A 16 -0.82 -4.38 4.46
N LYS A 17 -1.07 -3.19 3.89
CA LYS A 17 -2.41 -2.60 3.82
C LYS A 17 -2.81 -2.25 2.38
N PRO A 18 -3.09 -3.25 1.53
CA PRO A 18 -3.67 -2.98 0.21
C PRO A 18 -5.09 -2.39 0.36
N VAL A 19 -5.46 -1.47 -0.53
CA VAL A 19 -6.80 -0.88 -0.52
C VAL A 19 -7.81 -1.93 -0.96
N ALA A 20 -8.84 -2.14 -0.15
CA ALA A 20 -9.89 -3.11 -0.42
C ALA A 20 -10.55 -2.85 -1.78
N GLY A 21 -10.80 -3.91 -2.54
CA GLY A 21 -11.41 -3.82 -3.88
C GLY A 21 -10.46 -3.41 -5.02
N THR A 22 -9.20 -3.05 -4.73
CA THR A 22 -8.23 -2.67 -5.78
C THR A 22 -7.28 -3.80 -6.19
N VAL A 23 -7.22 -4.87 -5.41
CA VAL A 23 -6.30 -6.00 -5.64
C VAL A 23 -6.73 -6.78 -6.88
N ARG A 24 -5.78 -6.95 -7.80
CA ARG A 24 -5.86 -7.84 -8.96
C ARG A 24 -4.67 -8.77 -8.97
N ILE A 25 -4.90 -10.04 -9.28
CA ILE A 25 -3.89 -11.09 -9.31
C ILE A 25 -3.82 -11.64 -10.73
N ALA A 26 -2.61 -11.81 -11.25
CA ALA A 26 -2.40 -12.49 -12.51
C ALA A 26 -1.42 -13.67 -12.35
N LEU A 27 -1.73 -14.76 -13.04
CA LEU A 27 -0.92 -15.97 -13.10
C LEU A 27 -0.39 -16.11 -14.53
N GLY A 28 0.92 -16.09 -14.71
CA GLY A 28 1.56 -16.11 -16.04
C GLY A 28 1.16 -14.92 -16.92
N GLY A 29 0.79 -13.79 -16.31
CA GLY A 29 0.28 -12.61 -17.01
C GLY A 29 -1.22 -12.62 -17.32
N VAL A 30 -1.95 -13.69 -16.98
CA VAL A 30 -3.41 -13.79 -17.16
C VAL A 30 -4.14 -13.41 -15.88
N ASP A 31 -5.00 -12.39 -15.97
CA ASP A 31 -5.80 -11.91 -14.84
C ASP A 31 -6.71 -13.01 -14.27
N GLN A 32 -6.76 -13.11 -12.95
CA GLN A 32 -7.55 -14.07 -12.20
C GLN A 32 -8.66 -13.33 -11.46
N PRO A 33 -9.90 -13.32 -11.98
CA PRO A 33 -11.00 -12.59 -11.35
C PRO A 33 -11.49 -13.23 -10.03
N SER A 34 -11.14 -14.49 -9.78
CA SER A 34 -11.52 -15.24 -8.57
C SER A 34 -10.51 -16.37 -8.29
N GLY A 35 -10.78 -17.21 -7.28
CA GLY A 35 -9.91 -18.33 -6.90
C GLY A 35 -8.81 -17.95 -5.90
N TRP A 36 -8.85 -16.72 -5.39
CA TRP A 36 -7.97 -16.21 -4.35
C TRP A 36 -8.73 -15.28 -3.40
N SER A 37 -8.16 -15.03 -2.23
CA SER A 37 -8.62 -14.05 -1.25
C SER A 37 -7.44 -13.22 -0.75
N VAL A 38 -7.71 -12.04 -0.21
CA VAL A 38 -6.69 -11.16 0.39
C VAL A 38 -7.16 -10.71 1.76
N ASP A 39 -6.27 -10.81 2.75
CA ASP A 39 -6.42 -10.11 4.00
C ASP A 39 -5.84 -8.70 3.83
N THR A 40 -6.70 -7.69 3.80
CA THR A 40 -6.30 -6.29 3.57
C THR A 40 -5.64 -5.63 4.78
N THR A 41 -5.56 -6.33 5.92
CA THR A 41 -4.87 -5.86 7.13
C THR A 41 -3.43 -6.36 7.22
N THR A 42 -3.12 -7.48 6.57
CA THR A 42 -1.78 -8.09 6.53
C THR A 42 -1.16 -8.11 5.13
N GLY A 43 -1.96 -7.96 4.08
CA GLY A 43 -1.55 -8.02 2.68
C GLY A 43 -1.33 -9.45 2.16
N VAL A 44 -1.69 -10.46 2.96
CA VAL A 44 -1.53 -11.87 2.59
C VAL A 44 -2.58 -12.26 1.57
N VAL A 45 -2.13 -12.81 0.43
CA VAL A 45 -3.00 -13.38 -0.62
C VAL A 45 -2.96 -14.89 -0.51
N SER A 46 -4.13 -15.51 -0.43
CA SER A 46 -4.32 -16.96 -0.35
C SER A 46 -5.02 -17.46 -1.61
N PHE A 47 -4.50 -18.54 -2.21
CA PHE A 47 -5.12 -19.17 -3.37
C PHE A 47 -5.93 -20.40 -2.93
N GLY A 48 -7.14 -20.56 -3.47
CA GLY A 48 -7.97 -21.74 -3.20
C GLY A 48 -7.42 -23.01 -3.83
N ALA A 49 -6.71 -22.89 -4.95
CA ALA A 49 -5.93 -23.95 -5.58
C ALA A 49 -4.50 -23.47 -5.80
N ALA A 50 -3.52 -24.36 -5.58
CA ALA A 50 -2.12 -24.01 -5.77
C ALA A 50 -1.87 -23.58 -7.24
N PRO A 51 -1.22 -22.42 -7.49
CA PRO A 51 -0.77 -22.06 -8.82
C PRO A 51 0.15 -23.14 -9.41
N GLY A 52 0.13 -23.29 -10.73
CA GLY A 52 1.02 -24.22 -11.42
C GLY A 52 2.49 -23.96 -11.12
N ALA A 53 3.29 -25.02 -11.06
CA ALA A 53 4.72 -24.92 -10.79
C ALA A 53 5.41 -24.00 -11.82
N GLY A 54 6.20 -23.05 -11.34
CA GLY A 54 6.93 -22.09 -12.19
C GLY A 54 6.09 -20.97 -12.79
N VAL A 55 4.77 -20.92 -12.54
CA VAL A 55 3.92 -19.83 -13.02
C VAL A 55 4.22 -18.55 -12.24
N ALA A 56 4.55 -17.49 -12.97
CA ALA A 56 4.80 -16.18 -12.36
C ALA A 56 3.51 -15.61 -11.76
N ILE A 57 3.56 -15.20 -10.49
CA ILE A 57 2.46 -14.54 -9.80
C ILE A 57 2.76 -13.05 -9.77
N THR A 58 1.83 -12.24 -10.29
CA THR A 58 1.90 -10.78 -10.18
C THR A 58 0.63 -10.24 -9.54
N ALA A 59 0.77 -9.10 -8.88
CA ALA A 59 -0.33 -8.42 -8.21
C ALA A 59 -0.29 -6.93 -8.50
N GLY A 60 -1.42 -6.37 -8.88
CA GLY A 60 -1.65 -4.92 -8.99
C GLY A 60 -2.64 -4.49 -7.92
N PHE A 61 -2.36 -3.39 -7.23
CA PHE A 61 -3.19 -2.87 -6.14
C PHE A 61 -2.80 -1.44 -5.81
N GLU A 62 -3.74 -0.70 -5.22
CA GLU A 62 -3.43 0.49 -4.44
C GLU A 62 -3.09 0.07 -3.01
N PHE A 63 -2.33 0.88 -2.29
CA PHE A 63 -1.96 0.58 -0.92
C PHE A 63 -1.77 1.84 -0.07
N ASP A 64 -2.07 1.69 1.21
CA ASP A 64 -1.79 2.70 2.21
C ASP A 64 -0.42 2.48 2.84
N VAL A 65 0.22 3.59 3.21
CA VAL A 65 1.42 3.59 4.05
C VAL A 65 1.01 4.04 5.45
N PRO A 66 1.14 3.20 6.49
CA PRO A 66 0.83 3.62 7.85
C PRO A 66 1.79 4.71 8.30
N VAL A 67 1.24 5.81 8.79
CA VAL A 67 1.98 6.98 9.27
C VAL A 67 1.46 7.41 10.64
N ARG A 68 2.28 8.18 11.35
CA ARG A 68 1.85 9.00 12.50
C ARG A 68 2.33 10.43 12.30
N PHE A 69 1.77 11.37 13.05
CA PHE A 69 2.35 12.71 13.16
C PHE A 69 3.76 12.60 13.76
N ASP A 70 4.69 13.37 13.19
CA ASP A 70 6.07 13.45 13.68
C ASP A 70 6.20 14.42 14.89
N THR A 71 5.10 15.06 15.25
CA THR A 71 5.00 16.06 16.33
C THR A 71 3.77 15.77 17.18
N ASP A 72 3.84 16.16 18.45
CA ASP A 72 2.72 16.06 19.40
C ASP A 72 1.76 17.26 19.31
N ALA A 73 2.16 18.33 18.61
CA ALA A 73 1.37 19.54 18.40
C ALA A 73 1.16 19.80 16.91
N LEU A 74 -0.07 20.17 16.54
CA LEU A 74 -0.45 20.59 15.19
C LEU A 74 -0.84 22.06 15.23
N ASP A 75 0.05 22.93 14.77
CA ASP A 75 -0.20 24.36 14.74
C ASP A 75 -1.25 24.70 13.68
N VAL A 76 -2.29 25.41 14.10
CA VAL A 76 -3.39 25.88 13.25
C VAL A 76 -3.47 27.39 13.38
N THR A 77 -3.41 28.10 12.26
CA THR A 77 -3.58 29.55 12.21
C THR A 77 -5.03 29.87 11.82
N LEU A 78 -5.66 30.81 12.52
CA LEU A 78 -6.93 31.41 12.09
C LEU A 78 -6.61 32.74 11.39
N ASP A 79 -6.72 32.75 10.06
CA ASP A 79 -6.37 33.90 9.23
C ASP A 79 -7.51 34.95 9.24
N LEU A 80 -8.75 34.49 9.13
CA LEU A 80 -9.99 35.28 9.21
C LEU A 80 -11.09 34.42 9.83
N GLU A 81 -12.23 35.02 10.22
CA GLU A 81 -13.38 34.25 10.70
C GLU A 81 -13.78 33.19 9.65
N ARG A 82 -13.72 31.91 10.03
CA ARG A 82 -13.96 30.72 9.16
C ARG A 82 -12.90 30.42 8.10
N LEU A 83 -11.73 31.06 8.14
CA LEU A 83 -10.56 30.71 7.32
C LEU A 83 -9.40 30.33 8.22
N GLY A 84 -9.11 29.04 8.31
CA GLY A 84 -7.95 28.52 9.02
C GLY A 84 -6.98 27.82 8.07
N SER A 85 -5.69 27.82 8.41
CA SER A 85 -4.64 27.18 7.64
C SER A 85 -3.72 26.35 8.53
N ILE A 86 -3.15 25.30 7.93
CA ILE A 86 -2.11 24.47 8.53
C ILE A 86 -0.93 24.51 7.57
N THR A 87 0.16 25.16 7.97
CA THR A 87 1.32 25.38 7.08
C THR A 87 2.10 24.10 6.82
N SER A 88 2.11 23.18 7.79
CA SER A 88 2.84 21.92 7.68
C SER A 88 2.13 20.82 8.44
N ILE A 89 2.09 19.62 7.85
CA ILE A 89 1.61 18.39 8.48
C ILE A 89 2.74 17.36 8.38
N PRO A 90 3.74 17.40 9.28
CA PRO A 90 4.86 16.48 9.23
C PRO A 90 4.41 15.08 9.65
N LEU A 91 4.73 14.10 8.81
CA LEU A 91 4.34 12.70 8.98
C LEU A 91 5.58 11.81 8.96
N LEU A 92 5.58 10.81 9.84
CA LEU A 92 6.56 9.74 9.86
C LEU A 92 5.89 8.43 9.48
N GLU A 93 6.47 7.72 8.50
CA GLU A 93 6.08 6.35 8.19
C GLU A 93 6.42 5.41 9.35
N ILE A 94 5.47 4.57 9.75
CA ILE A 94 5.68 3.52 10.74
C ILE A 94 5.90 2.19 10.05
N ARG A 95 7.05 1.57 10.32
CA ARG A 95 7.37 0.21 9.85
C ARG A 95 7.34 -0.74 11.03
N ARG A 96 6.66 -1.88 10.87
CA ARG A 96 6.73 -3.03 11.78
C ARG A 96 7.74 -4.03 11.24
#